data_AF-A0A3P1WJV3-F1
#
_entry.id   AF-A0A3P1WJV3-F1
#
_cell.length_a   1.000
_cell.length_b   1.000
_cell.length_c   1.000
_cell.angle_alpha   90.00
_cell.angle_beta   90.00
_cell.angle_gamma   90.00
#
_symmetry.space_group_name_H-M   'P 1'
#
loop_
_entity.id
_entity.type
_entity.pdbx_description
1 polymer ?
#
loop_
_entity_poly.entity_id
_entity_poly.type
_entity_poly.pdbx_seq_one_letter_code
_entity_poly.pdbx_strand_id
1 'polypeptide(L)'
;MTIDIPNLIRTSQNAEDLVSRLEALSDADRTALSKQAPKSLTQWRKELDPGKVTPSAVWLDEDGEAAGEAFTQEDFEAHNTRLRVAARLVLAAGALEVPAAKVAALFTLETVYYLHADGGIDPFVRLATARGPKWTATLIVGVLRNRQLARATHPLVSRLVGAVDIPIPDSRPYLNRATSTMPTPGTRWQEHFLAACVTPGTFNTPSYDREKYVAEIREAAATLRRSEPTDDAALLDGLLGVIERGERPTIQRQALAWIEGLDLDPATQPERMLGALDVADAHVVAAFTRALLGTEIDDEALTRIALAILPRKEKGLKHDVLKRLGQLTTPSAELVDLVTELAHSTDTTTAKLASTLCESWGNAPTPETGTRGLWQEPSLPDPEPFPGLDQLVLAEPDLLALIQDIRYDSRNPELEERLLAVLVATASKRGPEVVVTACRSIDPHDAGSALTQLLGTLGNGTIVVGTEPPSPTQDGDSLSFLGSQRMRGVLHRLGELPVLLSTPSTSRWEVTAADLRRRIERYRRDGIALEPADLAVALGRCDRDRCDELADIDA
;
A
#
# COMPACT_ATOMS: atom_id res chain seq x y z
N MET A 1 24.25 -22.54 -42.86
CA MET A 1 23.06 -23.12 -42.20
C MET A 1 22.30 -21.97 -41.56
N THR A 2 21.00 -21.84 -41.76
CA THR A 2 20.21 -20.81 -41.07
C THR A 2 20.02 -21.24 -39.63
N ILE A 3 20.64 -20.53 -38.69
CA ILE A 3 20.49 -20.82 -37.26
C ILE A 3 19.08 -20.42 -36.82
N ASP A 4 18.33 -21.39 -36.31
CA ASP A 4 16.98 -21.19 -35.76
C ASP A 4 17.08 -20.80 -34.28
N ILE A 5 16.86 -19.51 -33.99
CA ILE A 5 16.95 -18.94 -32.63
C ILE A 5 15.89 -19.54 -31.68
N PRO A 6 14.60 -19.62 -32.03
CA PRO A 6 13.62 -20.36 -31.22
C PRO A 6 14.05 -21.78 -30.86
N ASN A 7 14.58 -22.55 -31.81
CA ASN A 7 15.08 -23.90 -31.51
C ASN A 7 16.33 -23.88 -30.62
N LEU A 8 17.25 -22.93 -30.84
CA LEU A 8 18.42 -22.74 -29.97
C LEU A 8 18.01 -22.46 -28.51
N ILE A 9 17.01 -21.60 -28.31
CA ILE A 9 16.47 -21.25 -27.00
C ILE A 9 15.84 -22.47 -26.31
N ARG A 10 15.01 -23.25 -27.03
CA ARG A 10 14.34 -24.45 -26.49
C ARG A 10 15.33 -25.55 -26.09
N THR A 11 16.39 -25.72 -26.87
CA THR A 11 17.40 -26.77 -26.64
C THR A 11 18.48 -26.37 -25.64
N SER A 12 18.51 -25.12 -25.19
CA SER A 12 19.48 -24.68 -24.19
C SER A 12 19.07 -25.15 -22.79
N GLN A 13 20.04 -25.57 -21.99
CA GLN A 13 19.77 -26.09 -20.65
C GLN A 13 19.28 -24.99 -19.70
N ASN A 14 19.94 -23.83 -19.73
CA ASN A 14 19.66 -22.66 -18.90
C ASN A 14 20.06 -21.36 -19.63
N ALA A 15 19.86 -20.23 -18.96
CA ALA A 15 20.26 -18.92 -19.45
C ALA A 15 21.75 -18.81 -19.82
N GLU A 16 22.65 -19.34 -19.00
CA GLU A 16 24.11 -19.26 -19.19
C GLU A 16 24.57 -20.11 -20.39
N ASP A 17 23.99 -21.31 -20.56
CA ASP A 17 24.23 -22.18 -21.72
C ASP A 17 23.80 -21.50 -23.02
N LEU A 18 22.62 -20.86 -23.03
CA LEU A 18 22.16 -20.11 -24.21
C LEU A 18 23.14 -18.99 -24.57
N VAL A 19 23.57 -18.19 -23.60
CA VAL A 19 24.51 -17.08 -23.84
C VAL A 19 25.84 -17.63 -24.36
N SER A 20 26.39 -18.68 -23.74
CA SER A 20 27.63 -19.33 -24.18
C SER A 20 27.54 -19.83 -25.63
N ARG A 21 26.42 -20.44 -26.01
CA ARG A 21 26.18 -20.93 -27.38
C ARG A 21 26.05 -19.80 -28.39
N LEU A 22 25.47 -18.66 -28.01
CA LEU A 22 25.36 -17.47 -28.85
C LEU A 22 26.71 -16.76 -29.03
N GLU A 23 27.53 -16.73 -27.96
CA GLU A 23 28.88 -16.18 -28.01
C GLU A 23 29.81 -17.04 -28.87
N ALA A 24 29.65 -18.37 -28.86
CA ALA A 24 30.41 -19.31 -29.68
C ALA A 24 30.07 -19.27 -31.19
N LEU A 25 29.07 -18.50 -31.62
CA LEU A 25 28.75 -18.35 -33.04
C LEU A 25 29.89 -17.65 -33.80
N SER A 26 30.04 -18.01 -35.08
CA SER A 26 30.97 -17.32 -35.97
C SER A 26 30.57 -15.86 -36.15
N ASP A 27 31.54 -14.97 -36.38
CA ASP A 27 31.24 -13.53 -36.59
C ASP A 27 30.30 -13.30 -37.79
N ALA A 28 30.39 -14.15 -38.82
CA ALA A 28 29.51 -14.12 -39.98
C ALA A 28 28.06 -14.44 -39.59
N ASP A 29 27.85 -15.49 -38.80
CA ASP A 29 26.53 -15.88 -38.32
C ASP A 29 25.96 -14.83 -37.34
N ARG A 30 26.79 -14.32 -36.42
CA ARG A 30 26.39 -13.26 -35.47
C ARG A 30 25.96 -12.00 -36.21
N THR A 31 26.70 -11.60 -37.25
CA THR A 31 26.37 -10.43 -38.09
C THR A 31 25.06 -10.63 -38.86
N ALA A 32 24.84 -11.81 -39.44
CA ALA A 32 23.61 -12.13 -40.15
C ALA A 32 22.40 -12.12 -39.20
N LEU A 33 22.53 -12.78 -38.05
CA LEU A 33 21.48 -12.85 -37.04
C LEU A 33 21.18 -11.49 -36.42
N SER A 34 22.19 -10.66 -36.15
CA SER A 34 21.98 -9.30 -35.60
C SER A 34 21.19 -8.40 -36.55
N LYS A 35 21.33 -8.59 -37.87
CA LYS A 35 20.51 -7.89 -38.88
C LYS A 35 19.07 -8.42 -38.94
N GLN A 36 18.88 -9.71 -38.72
CA GLN A 36 17.57 -10.37 -38.78
C GLN A 36 16.75 -10.16 -37.50
N ALA A 37 17.38 -10.31 -36.33
CA ALA A 37 16.73 -10.37 -35.03
C ALA A 37 15.73 -9.23 -34.78
N PRO A 38 16.05 -7.95 -35.04
CA PRO A 38 15.10 -6.85 -34.81
C PRO A 38 13.78 -6.97 -35.58
N LYS A 39 13.74 -7.74 -36.68
CA LYS A 39 12.54 -7.97 -37.51
C LYS A 39 11.81 -9.24 -37.13
N SER A 40 12.49 -10.19 -36.50
CA SER A 40 11.97 -11.53 -36.19
C SER A 40 11.52 -11.70 -34.74
N LEU A 41 11.82 -10.77 -33.82
CA LEU A 41 11.46 -10.89 -32.40
C LEU A 41 9.99 -11.24 -32.14
N THR A 42 9.05 -10.57 -32.82
CA THR A 42 7.61 -10.83 -32.65
C THR A 42 7.24 -12.27 -33.05
N GLN A 43 7.82 -12.75 -34.15
CA GLN A 43 7.61 -14.12 -34.61
C GLN A 43 8.22 -15.12 -33.62
N TRP A 44 9.48 -14.91 -33.23
CA TRP A 44 10.17 -15.79 -32.27
C TRP A 44 9.45 -15.87 -30.92
N ARG A 45 8.92 -14.74 -30.43
CA ARG A 45 8.10 -14.72 -29.22
C ARG A 45 6.87 -15.61 -29.36
N LYS A 46 6.14 -15.50 -30.47
CA LYS A 46 4.94 -16.32 -30.73
C LYS A 46 5.26 -17.82 -30.88
N GLU A 47 6.42 -18.16 -31.42
CA GLU A 47 6.86 -19.54 -31.53
C GLU A 47 7.28 -20.15 -30.19
N LEU A 48 7.90 -19.36 -29.30
CA LEU A 48 8.30 -19.80 -27.95
C LEU A 48 7.11 -19.85 -26.99
N ASP A 49 6.21 -18.90 -27.11
CA ASP A 49 5.00 -18.77 -26.31
C ASP A 49 3.79 -18.46 -27.22
N PRO A 50 3.03 -19.49 -27.62
CA PRO A 50 1.83 -19.31 -28.44
C PRO A 50 0.59 -18.91 -27.61
N GLY A 51 0.71 -18.71 -26.29
CA GLY A 51 -0.40 -18.28 -25.42
C GLY A 51 -1.49 -19.33 -25.14
N LYS A 52 -1.28 -20.60 -25.48
CA LYS A 52 -2.33 -21.64 -25.44
C LYS A 52 -2.75 -22.13 -24.05
N VAL A 53 -1.97 -21.84 -23.02
CA VAL A 53 -2.11 -22.45 -21.69
C VAL A 53 -2.00 -21.32 -20.67
N THR A 54 -3.13 -20.87 -20.13
CA THR A 54 -3.23 -19.86 -19.07
C THR A 54 -3.85 -20.50 -17.83
N PRO A 55 -3.26 -20.36 -16.63
CA PRO A 55 -3.84 -20.84 -15.39
C PRO A 55 -4.99 -19.92 -14.96
N SER A 56 -6.11 -20.02 -15.67
CA SER A 56 -7.44 -19.48 -15.36
C SER A 56 -8.29 -19.55 -16.62
N ALA A 57 -9.14 -20.56 -16.68
CA ALA A 57 -10.17 -20.73 -17.69
C ALA A 57 -11.26 -21.60 -17.05
N VAL A 58 -11.89 -21.09 -15.99
CA VAL A 58 -13.22 -21.58 -15.59
C VAL A 58 -14.18 -20.89 -16.55
N TRP A 59 -14.77 -21.66 -17.47
CA TRP A 59 -15.91 -21.19 -18.25
C TRP A 59 -17.12 -22.01 -17.82
N LEU A 60 -18.30 -21.40 -17.89
CA LEU A 60 -19.55 -22.13 -17.75
C LEU A 60 -19.80 -22.88 -19.08
N ASP A 61 -20.10 -24.16 -19.01
CA ASP A 61 -20.60 -24.88 -20.18
C ASP A 61 -22.04 -24.45 -20.53
N GLU A 62 -22.61 -25.02 -21.61
CA GLU A 62 -23.96 -24.69 -22.07
C GLU A 62 -25.05 -24.99 -21.02
N ASP A 63 -24.74 -25.78 -19.99
CA ASP A 63 -25.61 -26.18 -18.89
C ASP A 63 -25.40 -25.34 -17.61
N GLY A 64 -24.43 -24.40 -17.61
CA GLY A 64 -24.16 -23.52 -16.49
C GLY A 64 -23.36 -24.16 -15.35
N GLU A 65 -22.74 -25.32 -15.57
CA GLU A 65 -21.82 -25.96 -14.64
C GLU A 65 -20.40 -25.40 -14.81
N ALA A 66 -19.62 -25.34 -13.72
CA ALA A 66 -18.25 -24.89 -13.75
C ALA A 66 -17.35 -25.93 -14.46
N ALA A 67 -17.23 -25.82 -15.78
CA ALA A 67 -16.32 -26.62 -16.58
C ALA A 67 -14.91 -25.99 -16.52
N GLY A 68 -14.18 -26.25 -15.45
CA GLY A 68 -12.74 -26.02 -15.39
C GLY A 68 -11.99 -27.33 -15.69
N GLU A 69 -11.11 -27.35 -16.69
CA GLU A 69 -10.02 -28.33 -16.65
C GLU A 69 -9.22 -28.03 -15.39
N ALA A 70 -9.30 -28.91 -14.39
CA ALA A 70 -8.41 -28.86 -13.24
C ALA A 70 -6.98 -28.95 -13.78
N PHE A 71 -6.26 -27.82 -13.74
CA PHE A 71 -4.87 -27.76 -14.14
C PHE A 71 -4.11 -28.79 -13.30
N THR A 72 -3.57 -29.82 -13.95
CA THR A 72 -2.77 -30.80 -13.22
C THR A 72 -1.45 -30.15 -12.81
N GLN A 73 -0.75 -30.77 -11.85
CA GLN A 73 0.61 -30.37 -11.51
C GLN A 73 1.53 -30.40 -12.76
N GLU A 74 1.30 -31.37 -13.65
CA GLU A 74 2.03 -31.50 -14.92
C GLU A 74 1.76 -30.31 -15.86
N ASP A 75 0.51 -29.84 -15.95
CA ASP A 75 0.15 -28.65 -16.73
C ASP A 75 0.79 -27.37 -16.16
N PHE A 76 0.85 -27.25 -14.84
CA PHE A 76 1.50 -26.13 -14.16
C PHE A 76 3.02 -26.11 -14.42
N GLU A 77 3.66 -27.28 -14.35
CA GLU A 77 5.07 -27.45 -14.66
C GLU A 77 5.38 -27.18 -16.14
N ALA A 78 4.53 -27.66 -17.05
CA ALA A 78 4.64 -27.40 -18.48
C ALA A 78 4.47 -25.89 -18.79
N HIS A 79 3.50 -25.24 -18.17
CA HIS A 79 3.28 -23.79 -18.28
C HIS A 79 4.49 -22.99 -17.81
N ASN A 80 4.99 -23.30 -16.60
CA ASN A 80 6.17 -22.64 -16.03
C ASN A 80 7.42 -22.87 -16.87
N THR A 81 7.64 -24.10 -17.35
CA THR A 81 8.78 -24.44 -18.21
C THR A 81 8.74 -23.65 -19.51
N ARG A 82 7.56 -23.58 -20.14
CA ARG A 82 7.35 -22.81 -21.38
C ARG A 82 7.63 -21.32 -21.19
N LEU A 83 7.11 -20.69 -20.14
CA LEU A 83 7.38 -19.28 -19.86
C LEU A 83 8.84 -19.02 -19.50
N ARG A 84 9.48 -19.96 -18.80
CA ARG A 84 10.93 -19.93 -18.53
C ARG A 84 11.76 -19.95 -19.82
N VAL A 85 11.45 -20.86 -20.73
CA VAL A 85 12.11 -20.93 -22.04
C VAL A 85 11.85 -19.67 -22.86
N ALA A 86 10.62 -19.15 -22.87
CA ALA A 86 10.28 -17.92 -23.59
C ALA A 86 11.01 -16.68 -23.03
N ALA A 87 11.20 -16.59 -21.71
CA ALA A 87 11.90 -15.47 -21.07
C ALA A 87 13.35 -15.32 -21.57
N ARG A 88 14.00 -16.43 -21.96
CA ARG A 88 15.37 -16.42 -22.52
C ARG A 88 15.50 -15.67 -23.84
N LEU A 89 14.40 -15.33 -24.51
CA LEU A 89 14.42 -14.50 -25.72
C LEU A 89 15.08 -13.13 -25.48
N VAL A 90 14.99 -12.58 -24.26
CA VAL A 90 15.66 -11.31 -23.92
C VAL A 90 17.20 -11.44 -23.95
N LEU A 91 17.74 -12.61 -23.58
CA LEU A 91 19.17 -12.92 -23.63
C LEU A 91 19.63 -13.01 -25.08
N ALA A 92 18.88 -13.73 -25.91
CA ALA A 92 19.17 -13.82 -27.34
C ALA A 92 19.13 -12.43 -28.01
N ALA A 93 18.14 -11.60 -27.67
CA ALA A 93 18.07 -10.24 -28.20
C ALA A 93 19.24 -9.36 -27.72
N GLY A 94 19.69 -9.50 -26.47
CA GLY A 94 20.86 -8.82 -25.93
C GLY A 94 22.16 -9.21 -26.65
N ALA A 95 22.38 -10.51 -26.86
CA ALA A 95 23.57 -11.04 -27.53
C ALA A 95 23.61 -10.72 -29.04
N LEU A 96 22.45 -10.63 -29.69
CA LEU A 96 22.33 -10.33 -31.12
C LEU A 96 22.22 -8.82 -31.41
N GLU A 97 22.77 -7.98 -30.52
CA GLU A 97 22.93 -6.54 -30.72
C GLU A 97 21.63 -5.77 -31.03
N VAL A 98 20.47 -6.29 -30.63
CA VAL A 98 19.18 -5.66 -30.91
C VAL A 98 19.10 -4.27 -30.26
N PRO A 99 18.44 -3.26 -30.90
CA PRO A 99 18.23 -1.96 -30.30
C PRO A 99 17.49 -2.03 -28.94
N ALA A 100 17.97 -1.27 -27.95
CA ALA A 100 17.47 -1.29 -26.57
C ALA A 100 15.94 -1.17 -26.45
N ALA A 101 15.32 -0.27 -27.23
CA ALA A 101 13.87 -0.08 -27.21
C ALA A 101 13.08 -1.36 -27.60
N LYS A 102 13.62 -2.19 -28.49
CA LYS A 102 12.99 -3.45 -28.88
C LYS A 102 13.19 -4.54 -27.83
N VAL A 103 14.35 -4.55 -27.17
CA VAL A 103 14.61 -5.45 -26.03
C VAL A 103 13.72 -5.07 -24.84
N ALA A 104 13.54 -3.78 -24.56
CA ALA A 104 12.63 -3.28 -23.52
C ALA A 104 11.19 -3.78 -23.74
N ALA A 105 10.72 -3.80 -24.99
CA ALA A 105 9.38 -4.28 -25.35
C ALA A 105 9.16 -5.79 -25.14
N LEU A 106 10.22 -6.56 -24.93
CA LEU A 106 10.13 -7.98 -24.58
C LEU A 106 9.85 -8.20 -23.09
N PHE A 107 10.17 -7.23 -22.23
CA PHE A 107 9.95 -7.39 -20.79
C PHE A 107 8.45 -7.33 -20.45
N THR A 108 8.01 -8.37 -19.73
CA THR A 108 6.72 -8.46 -19.03
C THR A 108 6.97 -8.87 -17.57
N LEU A 109 5.93 -8.86 -16.72
CA LEU A 109 6.07 -9.30 -15.32
C LEU A 109 6.55 -10.75 -15.26
N GLU A 110 5.97 -11.61 -16.10
CA GLU A 110 6.36 -13.01 -16.24
C GLU A 110 7.80 -13.12 -16.73
N THR A 111 8.17 -12.34 -17.75
CA THR A 111 9.53 -12.38 -18.31
C THR A 111 10.57 -12.09 -17.22
N VAL A 112 10.35 -11.08 -16.37
CA VAL A 112 11.28 -10.74 -15.28
C VAL A 112 11.35 -11.87 -14.24
N TYR A 113 10.18 -12.38 -13.82
CA TYR A 113 10.09 -13.46 -12.84
C TYR A 113 10.80 -14.73 -13.31
N TYR A 114 10.50 -15.18 -14.54
CA TYR A 114 11.07 -16.41 -15.08
C TYR A 114 12.52 -16.25 -15.52
N LEU A 115 12.94 -15.07 -15.97
CA LEU A 115 14.35 -14.78 -16.20
C LEU A 115 15.15 -14.89 -14.90
N HIS A 116 14.60 -14.40 -13.79
CA HIS A 116 15.22 -14.56 -12.47
C HIS A 116 15.28 -16.02 -12.04
N ALA A 117 14.17 -16.76 -12.16
CA ALA A 117 14.11 -18.19 -11.81
C ALA A 117 15.04 -19.08 -12.65
N ASP A 118 15.38 -18.67 -13.88
CA ASP A 118 16.32 -19.37 -14.76
C ASP A 118 17.79 -18.93 -14.58
N GLY A 119 18.07 -18.04 -13.62
CA GLY A 119 19.41 -17.49 -13.39
C GLY A 119 19.87 -16.51 -14.48
N GLY A 120 18.95 -15.96 -15.28
CA GLY A 120 19.25 -15.13 -16.44
C GLY A 120 19.53 -13.65 -16.16
N ILE A 121 19.43 -13.18 -14.90
CA ILE A 121 19.71 -11.78 -14.56
C ILE A 121 21.17 -11.42 -14.80
N ASP A 122 22.12 -12.19 -14.25
CA ASP A 122 23.54 -11.88 -14.40
C ASP A 122 24.04 -12.02 -15.84
N PRO A 123 23.66 -13.06 -16.60
CA PRO A 123 23.94 -13.11 -18.04
C PRO A 123 23.42 -11.89 -18.80
N PHE A 124 22.18 -11.47 -18.52
CA PHE A 124 21.61 -10.30 -19.16
C PHE A 124 22.34 -9.01 -18.78
N VAL A 125 22.72 -8.84 -17.51
CA VAL A 125 23.52 -7.70 -17.04
C VAL A 125 24.85 -7.64 -17.78
N ARG A 126 25.58 -8.76 -17.93
CA ARG A 126 26.84 -8.81 -18.70
C ARG A 126 26.64 -8.38 -20.16
N LEU A 127 25.62 -8.92 -20.82
CA LEU A 127 25.27 -8.57 -22.20
C LEU A 127 24.96 -7.09 -22.34
N ALA A 128 24.13 -6.53 -21.47
CA ALA A 128 23.77 -5.12 -21.47
C ALA A 128 24.99 -4.21 -21.22
N THR A 129 25.85 -4.57 -20.26
CA THR A 129 27.08 -3.83 -19.96
C THR A 129 28.03 -3.79 -21.16
N ALA A 130 28.17 -4.89 -21.91
CA ALA A 130 28.96 -4.92 -23.13
C ALA A 130 28.44 -3.98 -24.24
N ARG A 131 27.15 -3.60 -24.21
CA ARG A 131 26.57 -2.59 -25.13
C ARG A 131 26.86 -1.14 -24.72
N GLY A 132 27.34 -0.95 -23.50
CA GLY A 132 27.74 0.34 -22.95
C GLY A 132 26.59 1.21 -22.39
N PRO A 133 26.93 2.31 -21.69
CA PRO A 133 25.99 3.07 -20.86
C PRO A 133 24.77 3.63 -21.61
N LYS A 134 24.96 4.12 -22.85
CA LYS A 134 23.88 4.72 -23.64
C LYS A 134 22.78 3.71 -24.00
N TRP A 135 23.18 2.49 -24.37
CA TRP A 135 22.22 1.43 -24.70
C TRP A 135 21.46 1.00 -23.45
N THR A 136 22.17 0.79 -22.34
CA THR A 136 21.58 0.39 -21.06
C THR A 136 20.63 1.42 -20.49
N ALA A 137 20.99 2.71 -20.52
CA ALA A 137 20.09 3.79 -20.11
C ALA A 137 18.79 3.82 -20.94
N THR A 138 18.91 3.61 -22.26
CA THR A 138 17.73 3.54 -23.15
C THR A 138 16.83 2.34 -22.81
N LEU A 139 17.43 1.19 -22.48
CA LEU A 139 16.69 0.00 -22.04
C LEU A 139 15.92 0.29 -20.74
N ILE A 140 16.59 0.84 -19.73
CA ILE A 140 16.00 1.14 -18.42
C ILE A 140 14.82 2.09 -18.58
N VAL A 141 14.99 3.20 -19.33
CA VAL A 141 13.88 4.12 -19.62
C VAL A 141 12.72 3.40 -20.29
N GLY A 142 12.99 2.49 -21.23
CA GLY A 142 11.95 1.70 -21.90
C GLY A 142 11.18 0.79 -20.96
N VAL A 143 11.87 0.08 -20.07
CA VAL A 143 11.27 -0.86 -19.10
C VAL A 143 10.48 -0.13 -18.03
N LEU A 144 11.00 0.99 -17.52
CA LEU A 144 10.38 1.77 -16.43
C LEU A 144 9.15 2.58 -16.87
N ARG A 145 8.85 2.69 -18.17
CA ARG A 145 7.60 3.30 -18.67
C ARG A 145 6.36 2.56 -18.21
N ASN A 146 6.44 1.25 -17.99
CA ASN A 146 5.34 0.47 -17.46
C ASN A 146 5.42 0.44 -15.93
N ARG A 147 4.40 0.99 -15.26
CA ARG A 147 4.35 1.12 -13.80
C ARG A 147 4.47 -0.22 -13.06
N GLN A 148 3.87 -1.29 -13.59
CA GLN A 148 3.95 -2.61 -12.94
C GLN A 148 5.35 -3.23 -13.14
N LEU A 149 5.94 -3.08 -14.33
CA LEU A 149 7.32 -3.50 -14.57
C LEU A 149 8.33 -2.73 -13.72
N ALA A 150 8.12 -1.43 -13.52
CA ALA A 150 9.00 -0.61 -12.70
C ALA A 150 9.15 -1.17 -11.27
N ARG A 151 8.08 -1.74 -10.70
CA ARG A 151 8.11 -2.42 -9.39
C ARG A 151 8.88 -3.74 -9.44
N ALA A 152 8.62 -4.58 -10.44
CA ALA A 152 9.18 -5.93 -10.52
C ALA A 152 10.66 -5.97 -10.95
N THR A 153 11.12 -4.94 -11.67
CA THR A 153 12.44 -4.92 -12.32
C THR A 153 13.56 -4.40 -11.44
N HIS A 154 13.29 -4.05 -10.18
CA HIS A 154 14.31 -3.49 -9.29
C HIS A 154 15.60 -4.33 -9.23
N PRO A 155 15.58 -5.66 -9.03
CA PRO A 155 16.81 -6.47 -8.97
C PRO A 155 17.64 -6.44 -10.26
N LEU A 156 16.99 -6.27 -11.41
CA LEU A 156 17.66 -6.17 -12.71
C LEU A 156 18.23 -4.77 -12.91
N VAL A 157 17.39 -3.74 -12.72
CA VAL A 157 17.75 -2.35 -13.00
C VAL A 157 18.83 -1.85 -12.03
N SER A 158 18.78 -2.20 -10.74
CA SER A 158 19.83 -1.79 -9.79
C SER A 158 21.22 -2.34 -10.17
N ARG A 159 21.29 -3.59 -10.63
CA ARG A 159 22.54 -4.19 -11.13
C ARG A 159 23.03 -3.52 -12.41
N LEU A 160 22.13 -3.19 -13.34
CA LEU A 160 22.49 -2.45 -14.55
C LEU A 160 23.03 -1.05 -14.22
N VAL A 161 22.36 -0.34 -13.31
CA VAL A 161 22.77 1.00 -12.84
C VAL A 161 24.17 0.95 -12.22
N GLY A 162 24.45 -0.08 -11.42
CA GLY A 162 25.80 -0.32 -10.87
C GLY A 162 26.82 -0.69 -11.92
N ALA A 163 26.51 -1.61 -12.84
CA ALA A 163 27.48 -2.16 -13.77
C ALA A 163 27.96 -1.18 -14.86
N VAL A 164 27.14 -0.20 -15.24
CA VAL A 164 27.51 0.83 -16.24
C VAL A 164 27.61 2.25 -15.66
N ASP A 165 27.57 2.39 -14.34
CA ASP A 165 27.71 3.65 -13.61
C ASP A 165 26.86 4.80 -14.18
N ILE A 166 25.54 4.58 -14.25
CA ILE A 166 24.56 5.58 -14.70
C ILE A 166 23.77 6.15 -13.51
N PRO A 167 23.08 7.29 -13.68
CA PRO A 167 22.23 7.85 -12.63
C PRO A 167 21.07 6.91 -12.25
N ILE A 168 20.71 6.94 -10.97
CA ILE A 168 19.57 6.17 -10.44
C ILE A 168 18.26 6.74 -11.00
N PRO A 169 17.35 5.89 -11.51
CA PRO A 169 16.03 6.33 -11.93
C PRO A 169 15.21 6.93 -10.78
N ASP A 170 14.59 8.09 -11.01
CA ASP A 170 13.74 8.83 -10.07
C ASP A 170 12.27 8.33 -10.04
N SER A 171 11.98 7.24 -10.73
CA SER A 171 10.64 6.68 -10.84
C SER A 171 10.16 6.15 -9.48
N ARG A 172 9.13 6.76 -8.90
CA ARG A 172 8.53 6.33 -7.62
C ARG A 172 8.14 4.85 -7.59
N PRO A 173 7.46 4.27 -8.60
CA PRO A 173 7.16 2.83 -8.62
C PRO A 173 8.41 1.93 -8.55
N TYR A 174 9.53 2.38 -9.10
CA TYR A 174 10.81 1.68 -9.03
C TYR A 174 11.47 1.85 -7.66
N LEU A 175 11.57 3.09 -7.16
CA LEU A 175 12.18 3.41 -5.86
C LEU A 175 11.42 2.83 -4.68
N ASN A 176 10.11 2.65 -4.79
CA ASN A 176 9.30 1.94 -3.79
C ASN A 176 9.87 0.55 -3.48
N ARG A 177 10.39 -0.16 -4.49
CA ARG A 177 10.99 -1.49 -4.29
C ARG A 177 12.39 -1.43 -3.67
N ALA A 178 13.11 -0.31 -3.77
CA ALA A 178 14.40 -0.12 -3.10
C ALA A 178 14.24 -0.23 -1.57
N THR A 179 13.16 0.33 -1.02
CA THR A 179 12.85 0.23 0.42
C THR A 179 12.33 -1.14 0.88
N SER A 180 11.98 -2.03 -0.06
CA SER A 180 11.61 -3.42 0.23
C SER A 180 12.78 -4.38 0.03
N THR A 181 13.90 -3.91 -0.51
CA THR A 181 15.05 -4.75 -0.87
C THR A 181 16.10 -4.61 0.23
N MET A 182 16.55 -5.75 0.76
CA MET A 182 17.57 -5.77 1.80
C MET A 182 18.92 -5.24 1.30
N PRO A 183 19.73 -4.63 2.18
CA PRO A 183 21.10 -4.23 1.86
C PRO A 183 21.87 -5.36 1.16
N THR A 184 22.32 -5.12 -0.06
CA THR A 184 22.93 -6.16 -0.91
C THR A 184 24.21 -5.63 -1.56
N PRO A 185 25.36 -6.31 -1.38
CA PRO A 185 26.62 -5.93 -2.05
C PRO A 185 26.51 -5.84 -3.57
N GLY A 186 27.25 -4.90 -4.17
CA GLY A 186 27.41 -4.74 -5.61
C GLY A 186 26.21 -4.12 -6.32
N THR A 187 25.24 -3.58 -5.56
CA THR A 187 23.98 -3.04 -6.11
C THR A 187 23.87 -1.52 -6.01
N ARG A 188 24.90 -0.82 -5.50
CA ARG A 188 24.80 0.61 -5.10
C ARG A 188 23.58 0.83 -4.20
N TRP A 189 23.36 -0.08 -3.25
CA TRP A 189 22.13 -0.14 -2.45
C TRP A 189 21.86 1.19 -1.74
N GLN A 190 22.87 1.76 -1.07
CA GLN A 190 22.70 3.01 -0.31
C GLN A 190 22.21 4.15 -1.19
N GLU A 191 22.75 4.30 -2.40
CA GLU A 191 22.34 5.36 -3.30
C GLU A 191 20.87 5.20 -3.74
N HIS A 192 20.43 3.97 -4.04
CA HIS A 192 19.02 3.68 -4.36
C HIS A 192 18.11 3.92 -3.16
N PHE A 193 18.58 3.56 -1.96
CA PHE A 193 17.86 3.75 -0.71
C PHE A 193 17.68 5.24 -0.40
N LEU A 194 18.74 6.05 -0.54
CA LEU A 194 18.68 7.51 -0.35
C LEU A 194 17.80 8.19 -1.40
N ALA A 195 17.84 7.74 -2.65
CA ALA A 195 16.92 8.22 -3.69
C ALA A 195 15.44 7.92 -3.32
N ALA A 196 15.18 6.78 -2.68
CA ALA A 196 13.87 6.46 -2.15
C ALA A 196 13.50 7.33 -0.94
N CYS A 197 14.44 7.64 -0.03
CA CYS A 197 14.23 8.55 1.10
C CYS A 197 13.76 9.94 0.66
N VAL A 198 14.30 10.50 -0.42
CA VAL A 198 13.88 11.83 -0.91
C VAL A 198 12.56 11.82 -1.69
N THR A 199 12.07 10.64 -2.10
CA THR A 199 10.87 10.51 -2.93
C THR A 199 9.64 10.18 -2.07
N PRO A 200 8.60 11.03 -2.03
CA PRO A 200 7.42 10.79 -1.20
C PRO A 200 6.69 9.48 -1.52
N GLY A 201 6.31 8.75 -0.48
CA GLY A 201 5.48 7.54 -0.54
C GLY A 201 6.15 6.33 -1.20
N THR A 202 7.48 6.22 -1.09
CA THR A 202 8.27 5.03 -1.46
C THR A 202 8.26 3.95 -0.37
N PHE A 203 8.20 4.31 0.91
CA PHE A 203 8.14 3.40 2.07
C PHE A 203 6.73 2.81 2.29
N ASN A 204 6.21 2.11 1.29
CA ASN A 204 4.86 1.53 1.34
C ASN A 204 4.88 0.01 1.21
N THR A 205 5.84 -0.64 1.86
CA THR A 205 5.94 -2.11 1.86
C THR A 205 5.30 -2.65 3.14
N PRO A 206 4.21 -3.43 3.05
CA PRO A 206 3.65 -4.06 4.23
C PRO A 206 4.63 -5.13 4.75
N SER A 207 5.27 -4.85 5.90
CA SER A 207 5.86 -5.92 6.71
C SER A 207 4.83 -6.42 7.71
N TYR A 208 4.59 -7.73 7.72
CA TYR A 208 3.64 -8.36 8.63
C TYR A 208 4.23 -8.57 10.04
N ASP A 209 5.56 -8.54 10.17
CA ASP A 209 6.28 -8.71 11.44
C ASP A 209 7.44 -7.71 11.51
N ARG A 210 7.30 -6.73 12.41
CA ARG A 210 8.29 -5.67 12.59
C ARG A 210 9.60 -6.19 13.16
N GLU A 211 9.55 -7.08 14.15
CA GLU A 211 10.77 -7.57 14.82
C GLU A 211 11.60 -8.40 13.85
N LYS A 212 10.94 -9.29 13.10
CA LYS A 212 11.57 -10.05 12.03
C LYS A 212 12.17 -9.12 10.96
N TYR A 213 11.42 -8.11 10.53
CA TYR A 213 11.89 -7.18 9.51
C TYR A 213 13.13 -6.38 9.95
N VAL A 214 13.14 -5.88 11.19
CA VAL A 214 14.32 -5.21 11.77
C VAL A 214 15.51 -6.16 11.85
N ALA A 215 15.30 -7.42 12.23
CA ALA A 215 16.36 -8.43 12.29
C ALA A 215 16.95 -8.74 10.90
N GLU A 216 16.10 -8.88 9.88
CA GLU A 216 16.53 -9.10 8.48
C GLU A 216 17.35 -7.91 7.95
N ILE A 217 16.92 -6.67 8.23
CA ILE A 217 17.68 -5.47 7.86
C ILE A 217 19.05 -5.51 8.53
N ARG A 218 19.12 -5.81 9.82
CA ARG A 218 20.38 -5.85 10.58
C ARG A 218 21.34 -6.89 10.04
N GLU A 219 20.88 -8.10 9.76
CA GLU A 219 21.70 -9.17 9.19
C GLU A 219 22.24 -8.79 7.80
N ALA A 220 21.39 -8.22 6.96
CA ALA A 220 21.77 -7.80 5.62
C ALA A 220 22.73 -6.60 5.64
N ALA A 221 22.50 -5.62 6.52
CA ALA A 221 23.38 -4.47 6.71
C ALA A 221 24.76 -4.90 7.22
N ALA A 222 24.81 -5.81 8.19
CA ALA A 222 26.06 -6.40 8.67
C ALA A 222 26.78 -7.16 7.54
N THR A 223 26.05 -7.79 6.63
CA THR A 223 26.62 -8.46 5.46
C THR A 223 27.18 -7.49 4.44
N LEU A 224 26.45 -6.42 4.12
CA LEU A 224 26.91 -5.35 3.25
C LEU A 224 28.18 -4.68 3.79
N ARG A 225 28.18 -4.30 5.07
CA ARG A 225 29.29 -3.60 5.73
C ARG A 225 30.61 -4.39 5.79
N ARG A 226 30.57 -5.72 5.58
CA ARG A 226 31.79 -6.55 5.45
C ARG A 226 32.53 -6.33 4.12
N SER A 227 31.83 -5.91 3.06
CA SER A 227 32.40 -5.72 1.73
C SER A 227 32.39 -4.28 1.26
N GLU A 228 31.40 -3.49 1.68
CA GLU A 228 31.16 -2.12 1.22
C GLU A 228 30.88 -1.20 2.42
N PRO A 229 31.59 -0.08 2.57
CA PRO A 229 31.28 0.88 3.64
C PRO A 229 29.93 1.56 3.38
N THR A 230 29.19 1.85 4.45
CA THR A 230 27.98 2.68 4.42
C THR A 230 28.25 4.06 5.02
N ASP A 231 27.57 5.08 4.51
CA ASP A 231 27.51 6.42 5.09
C ASP A 231 26.27 6.50 5.99
N ASP A 232 26.47 6.17 7.26
CA ASP A 232 25.41 6.13 8.26
C ASP A 232 24.82 7.53 8.53
N ALA A 233 25.61 8.60 8.37
CA ALA A 233 25.12 9.97 8.54
C ALA A 233 24.14 10.35 7.41
N ALA A 234 24.46 10.00 6.17
CA ALA A 234 23.55 10.22 5.04
C ALA A 234 22.29 9.35 5.14
N LEU A 235 22.42 8.09 5.58
CA LEU A 235 21.29 7.19 5.80
C LEU A 235 20.33 7.72 6.87
N LEU A 236 20.87 8.16 8.01
CA LEU A 236 20.08 8.77 9.06
C LEU A 236 19.43 10.07 8.58
N ASP A 237 20.17 10.92 7.87
CA ASP A 237 19.66 12.17 7.32
C ASP A 237 18.45 11.97 6.41
N GLY A 238 18.56 11.01 5.48
CA GLY A 238 17.47 10.66 4.58
C GLY A 238 16.25 10.08 5.30
N LEU A 239 16.45 9.22 6.30
CA LEU A 239 15.37 8.60 7.06
C LEU A 239 14.63 9.59 7.96
N LEU A 240 15.36 10.50 8.61
CA LEU A 240 14.74 11.62 9.35
C LEU A 240 13.94 12.51 8.40
N GLY A 241 14.43 12.76 7.18
CA GLY A 241 13.71 13.50 6.16
C GLY A 241 12.37 12.86 5.76
N VAL A 242 12.25 11.53 5.79
CA VAL A 242 10.97 10.83 5.56
C VAL A 242 9.96 11.13 6.68
N ILE A 243 10.43 11.18 7.94
CA ILE A 243 9.58 11.44 9.11
C ILE A 243 9.17 12.92 9.14
N GLU A 244 10.11 13.83 8.91
CA GLU A 244 9.89 15.29 8.89
C GLU A 244 8.87 15.73 7.85
N ARG A 245 8.72 14.97 6.75
CA ARG A 245 7.66 15.22 5.76
C ARG A 245 6.24 14.96 6.26
N GLY A 246 6.07 14.36 7.44
CA GLY A 246 4.75 14.05 8.00
C GLY A 246 3.98 13.04 7.14
N GLU A 247 4.68 12.08 6.52
CA GLU A 247 4.03 11.06 5.70
C GLU A 247 3.12 10.15 6.54
N ARG A 248 2.35 9.26 5.90
CA ARG A 248 1.39 8.41 6.60
C ARG A 248 2.07 7.56 7.69
N PRO A 249 1.38 7.21 8.79
CA PRO A 249 1.93 6.41 9.89
C PRO A 249 2.74 5.17 9.47
N THR A 250 2.24 4.40 8.50
CA THR A 250 2.92 3.19 8.00
C THR A 250 4.30 3.50 7.40
N ILE A 251 4.43 4.59 6.65
CA ILE A 251 5.69 5.04 6.06
C ILE A 251 6.68 5.45 7.14
N GLN A 252 6.23 6.25 8.11
CA GLN A 252 7.09 6.70 9.20
C GLN A 252 7.56 5.53 10.08
N ARG A 253 6.68 4.55 10.36
CA ARG A 253 7.04 3.32 11.08
C ARG A 253 8.04 2.47 10.32
N GLN A 254 7.93 2.41 9.00
CA GLN A 254 8.92 1.71 8.17
C GLN A 254 10.27 2.44 8.21
N ALA A 255 10.29 3.78 8.13
CA ALA A 255 11.51 4.56 8.29
C ALA A 255 12.16 4.32 9.67
N LEU A 256 11.37 4.29 10.75
CA LEU A 256 11.87 3.92 12.08
C LEU A 256 12.45 2.50 12.14
N ALA A 257 11.80 1.52 11.50
CA ALA A 257 12.33 0.16 11.42
C ALA A 257 13.67 0.09 10.68
N TRP A 258 13.87 0.94 9.66
CA TRP A 258 15.17 1.08 9.00
C TRP A 258 16.21 1.76 9.87
N ILE A 259 15.87 2.81 10.63
CA ILE A 259 16.78 3.43 11.62
C ILE A 259 17.29 2.37 12.59
N GLU A 260 16.36 1.58 13.15
CA GLU A 260 16.70 0.51 14.10
C GLU A 260 17.46 -0.66 13.47
N GLY A 261 17.06 -1.10 12.28
CA GLY A 261 17.68 -2.24 11.60
C GLY A 261 19.09 -1.93 11.09
N LEU A 262 19.35 -0.67 10.72
CA LEU A 262 20.68 -0.21 10.32
C LEU A 262 21.58 0.13 11.52
N ASP A 263 21.05 0.03 12.74
CA ASP A 263 21.67 0.41 14.01
C ASP A 263 22.15 1.88 13.99
N LEU A 264 21.32 2.78 13.43
CA LEU A 264 21.59 4.22 13.37
C LEU A 264 21.16 4.88 14.68
N ASP A 265 21.97 5.80 15.18
CA ASP A 265 21.67 6.56 16.40
C ASP A 265 21.05 7.92 16.07
N PRO A 266 19.71 8.08 16.17
CA PRO A 266 19.06 9.37 15.92
C PRO A 266 19.46 10.43 16.94
N ALA A 267 19.95 10.06 18.13
CA ALA A 267 20.36 11.00 19.17
C ALA A 267 21.57 11.86 18.78
N THR A 268 22.24 11.50 17.68
CA THR A 268 23.28 12.35 17.05
C THR A 268 22.72 13.60 16.36
N GLN A 269 21.39 13.67 16.12
CA GLN A 269 20.70 14.80 15.49
C GLN A 269 19.46 15.25 16.30
N PRO A 270 19.63 15.66 17.58
CA PRO A 270 18.52 15.90 18.50
C PRO A 270 17.57 17.01 18.04
N GLU A 271 18.08 18.08 17.42
CA GLU A 271 17.25 19.18 16.92
C GLU A 271 16.26 18.76 15.83
N ARG A 272 16.66 17.81 14.99
CA ARG A 272 15.77 17.26 13.95
C ARG A 272 14.72 16.35 14.54
N MET A 273 15.09 15.54 15.54
CA MET A 273 14.11 14.74 16.28
C MET A 273 13.07 15.63 16.94
N LEU A 274 13.49 16.72 17.58
CA LEU A 274 12.61 17.71 18.20
C LEU A 274 11.67 18.35 17.17
N GLY A 275 12.20 18.81 16.03
CA GLY A 275 11.40 19.40 14.96
C GLY A 275 10.40 18.44 14.31
N ALA A 276 10.68 17.14 14.34
CA ALA A 276 9.80 16.11 13.79
C ALA A 276 8.66 15.68 14.73
N LEU A 277 8.72 15.99 16.03
CA LEU A 277 7.76 15.49 17.02
C LEU A 277 6.31 15.87 16.69
N ASP A 278 6.07 17.04 16.10
CA ASP A 278 4.70 17.52 15.81
C ASP A 278 4.02 16.74 14.69
N VAL A 279 4.78 16.28 13.69
CA VAL A 279 4.28 15.57 12.52
C VAL A 279 4.40 14.04 12.63
N ALA A 280 5.09 13.57 13.67
CA ALA A 280 5.43 12.16 13.82
C ALA A 280 4.26 11.30 14.35
N ASP A 281 4.17 10.06 13.83
CA ASP A 281 3.29 9.01 14.33
C ASP A 281 3.64 8.63 15.78
N ALA A 282 2.65 8.14 16.53
CA ALA A 282 2.79 7.77 17.93
C ALA A 282 3.99 6.84 18.23
N HIS A 283 4.34 5.91 17.33
CA HIS A 283 5.48 5.00 17.54
C HIS A 283 6.82 5.72 17.38
N VAL A 284 6.91 6.60 16.38
CA VAL A 284 8.10 7.42 16.14
C VAL A 284 8.30 8.41 17.27
N VAL A 285 7.22 9.07 17.70
CA VAL A 285 7.22 9.96 18.87
C VAL A 285 7.69 9.22 20.11
N ALA A 286 7.20 8.00 20.36
CA ALA A 286 7.65 7.21 21.49
C ALA A 286 9.15 6.87 21.43
N ALA A 287 9.65 6.46 20.26
CA ALA A 287 11.06 6.15 20.08
C ALA A 287 11.95 7.40 20.25
N PHE A 288 11.58 8.51 19.60
CA PHE A 288 12.34 9.75 19.64
C PHE A 288 12.36 10.37 21.03
N THR A 289 11.21 10.41 21.70
CA THR A 289 11.12 10.93 23.07
C THR A 289 12.01 10.14 24.01
N ARG A 290 11.99 8.80 23.96
CA ARG A 290 12.86 7.97 24.82
C ARG A 290 14.34 8.20 24.54
N ALA A 291 14.73 8.29 23.27
CA ALA A 291 16.11 8.57 22.88
C ALA A 291 16.56 9.95 23.37
N LEU A 292 15.75 11.01 23.15
CA LEU A 292 16.04 12.36 23.64
C LEU A 292 16.16 12.42 25.17
N LEU A 293 15.19 11.85 25.89
CA LEU A 293 15.21 11.83 27.36
C LEU A 293 16.39 11.02 27.94
N GLY A 294 16.92 10.06 27.17
CA GLY A 294 18.10 9.27 27.52
C GLY A 294 19.43 10.02 27.37
N THR A 295 19.42 11.22 26.76
CA THR A 295 20.60 12.07 26.59
C THR A 295 20.63 13.24 27.58
N GLU A 296 21.76 13.95 27.65
CA GLU A 296 21.83 15.26 28.28
C GLU A 296 21.18 16.29 27.35
N ILE A 297 20.02 16.79 27.74
CA ILE A 297 19.27 17.84 27.07
C ILE A 297 19.23 19.07 27.96
N ASP A 298 19.24 20.26 27.37
CA ASP A 298 19.06 21.50 28.11
C ASP A 298 17.58 21.76 28.45
N ASP A 299 17.37 22.77 29.29
CA ASP A 299 16.06 23.16 29.79
C ASP A 299 15.11 23.61 28.66
N GLU A 300 15.65 24.18 27.58
CA GLU A 300 14.89 24.64 26.42
C GLU A 300 14.38 23.45 25.59
N ALA A 301 15.26 22.49 25.27
CA ALA A 301 14.91 21.24 24.60
C ALA A 301 13.91 20.44 25.43
N LEU A 302 14.11 20.33 26.75
CA LEU A 302 13.18 19.65 27.65
C LEU A 302 11.80 20.32 27.66
N THR A 303 11.74 21.65 27.64
CA THR A 303 10.49 22.41 27.52
C THR A 303 9.79 22.11 26.19
N ARG A 304 10.52 22.10 25.07
CA ARG A 304 9.97 21.76 23.74
C ARG A 304 9.41 20.34 23.69
N ILE A 305 10.13 19.36 24.26
CA ILE A 305 9.63 17.98 24.39
C ILE A 305 8.33 17.97 25.20
N ALA A 306 8.28 18.69 26.31
CA ALA A 306 7.09 18.72 27.14
C ALA A 306 5.87 19.27 26.41
N LEU A 307 6.02 20.39 25.72
CA LEU A 307 4.93 21.00 24.94
C LEU A 307 4.44 20.09 23.81
N ALA A 308 5.33 19.32 23.18
CA ALA A 308 4.96 18.38 22.11
C ALA A 308 4.28 17.09 22.62
N ILE A 309 4.64 16.61 23.82
CA ILE A 309 4.23 15.28 24.32
C ILE A 309 3.04 15.35 25.29
N LEU A 310 3.02 16.33 26.20
CA LEU A 310 2.00 16.43 27.25
C LEU A 310 0.55 16.55 26.73
N PRO A 311 0.27 17.20 25.58
CA PRO A 311 -1.08 17.24 25.01
C PRO A 311 -1.56 15.91 24.39
N ARG A 312 -0.66 14.97 24.08
CA ARG A 312 -1.00 13.74 23.35
C ARG A 312 -1.77 12.73 24.22
N LYS A 313 -2.12 11.56 23.71
CA LYS A 313 -2.94 10.56 24.45
C LYS A 313 -2.12 9.47 25.14
N GLU A 314 -0.84 9.35 24.80
CA GLU A 314 0.07 8.29 25.23
C GLU A 314 0.52 8.49 26.68
N LYS A 315 -0.20 7.87 27.63
CA LYS A 315 0.03 8.01 29.07
C LYS A 315 1.47 7.76 29.51
N GLY A 316 2.09 6.69 29.04
CA GLY A 316 3.46 6.32 29.43
C GLY A 316 4.49 7.40 29.08
N LEU A 317 4.37 8.01 27.90
CA LEU A 317 5.28 9.09 27.49
C LEU A 317 5.08 10.34 28.34
N LYS A 318 3.84 10.69 28.70
CA LYS A 318 3.58 11.79 29.64
C LYS A 318 4.27 11.56 30.97
N HIS A 319 4.19 10.35 31.50
CA HIS A 319 4.80 10.01 32.80
C HIS A 319 6.32 10.18 32.75
N ASP A 320 6.96 9.74 31.67
CA ASP A 320 8.41 9.86 31.50
C ASP A 320 8.85 11.34 31.39
N VAL A 321 8.11 12.15 30.63
CA VAL A 321 8.35 13.59 30.49
C VAL A 321 8.13 14.33 31.82
N LEU A 322 7.00 14.10 32.51
CA LEU A 322 6.70 14.74 33.80
C LEU A 322 7.77 14.42 34.86
N LYS A 323 8.30 13.19 34.87
CA LYS A 323 9.41 12.83 35.77
C LYS A 323 10.68 13.61 35.44
N ARG A 324 11.00 13.78 34.14
CA ARG A 324 12.20 14.52 33.71
C ARG A 324 12.08 16.01 34.03
N LEU A 325 10.89 16.59 33.89
CA LEU A 325 10.60 17.99 34.23
C LEU A 325 10.87 18.36 35.69
N GLY A 326 10.93 17.39 36.61
CA GLY A 326 11.28 17.66 38.02
C GLY A 326 12.69 18.22 38.22
N GLN A 327 13.53 18.20 37.18
CA GLN A 327 14.87 18.79 37.18
C GLN A 327 14.86 20.27 36.74
N LEU A 328 13.77 20.72 36.12
CA LEU A 328 13.62 22.08 35.61
C LEU A 328 13.34 23.04 36.76
N THR A 329 14.23 24.03 36.93
CA THR A 329 14.12 25.02 38.01
C THR A 329 13.36 26.28 37.60
N THR A 330 13.35 26.61 36.31
CA THR A 330 12.71 27.82 35.76
C THR A 330 11.78 27.44 34.60
N PRO A 331 10.55 26.97 34.87
CA PRO A 331 9.61 26.60 33.82
C PRO A 331 9.04 27.82 33.09
N SER A 332 8.70 27.65 31.81
CA SER A 332 7.96 28.68 31.06
C SER A 332 6.50 28.77 31.54
N ALA A 333 5.86 29.93 31.37
CA ALA A 333 4.47 30.12 31.76
C ALA A 333 3.51 29.14 31.05
N GLU A 334 3.72 28.93 29.75
CA GLU A 334 2.96 27.97 28.95
C GLU A 334 3.06 26.55 29.50
N LEU A 335 4.26 26.14 29.93
CA LEU A 335 4.47 24.81 30.52
C LEU A 335 3.80 24.68 31.89
N VAL A 336 3.84 25.73 32.71
CA VAL A 336 3.14 25.77 34.00
C VAL A 336 1.63 25.61 33.81
N ASP A 337 1.04 26.33 32.86
CA ASP A 337 -0.39 26.26 32.57
C ASP A 337 -0.78 24.84 32.13
N LEU A 338 -0.02 24.25 31.21
CA LEU A 338 -0.25 22.89 30.71
C LEU A 338 -0.14 21.82 31.81
N VAL A 339 0.86 21.91 32.68
CA VAL A 339 1.01 20.97 33.81
C VAL A 339 -0.11 21.17 34.83
N THR A 340 -0.54 22.41 35.08
CA THR A 340 -1.65 22.72 36.00
C THR A 340 -2.96 22.12 35.48
N GLU A 341 -3.21 22.16 34.17
CA GLU A 341 -4.34 21.48 33.55
C GLU A 341 -4.26 19.96 33.76
N LEU A 342 -3.08 19.37 33.54
CA LEU A 342 -2.85 17.92 33.74
C LEU A 342 -3.01 17.45 35.19
N ALA A 343 -2.85 18.33 36.18
CA ALA A 343 -3.13 18.01 37.59
C ALA A 343 -4.62 17.62 37.81
N HIS A 344 -5.51 18.02 36.90
CA HIS A 344 -6.94 17.69 36.92
C HIS A 344 -7.31 16.52 35.99
N SER A 345 -6.31 15.85 35.42
CA SER A 345 -6.52 14.70 34.52
C SER A 345 -7.26 13.54 35.20
N THR A 346 -8.07 12.81 34.43
CA THR A 346 -8.71 11.56 34.88
C THR A 346 -7.72 10.42 35.09
N ASP A 347 -6.53 10.50 34.48
CA ASP A 347 -5.44 9.57 34.77
C ASP A 347 -4.76 9.96 36.09
N THR A 348 -5.06 9.20 37.14
CA THR A 348 -4.57 9.43 38.51
C THR A 348 -3.05 9.50 38.61
N THR A 349 -2.32 8.79 37.74
CA THR A 349 -0.85 8.82 37.74
C THR A 349 -0.34 10.14 37.14
N THR A 350 -0.91 10.54 36.00
CA THR A 350 -0.60 11.84 35.37
C THR A 350 -0.94 13.00 36.32
N ALA A 351 -2.15 12.99 36.90
CA ALA A 351 -2.59 14.00 37.85
C ALA A 351 -1.64 14.13 39.04
N LYS A 352 -1.28 13.01 39.67
CA LYS A 352 -0.35 13.01 40.82
C LYS A 352 1.03 13.56 40.48
N LEU A 353 1.60 13.14 39.35
CA LEU A 353 2.91 13.63 38.89
C LEU A 353 2.85 15.15 38.60
N ALA A 354 1.80 15.60 37.92
CA ALA A 354 1.60 17.01 37.60
C ALA A 354 1.38 17.87 38.86
N SER A 355 0.58 17.45 39.83
CA SER A 355 0.40 18.17 41.11
C SER A 355 1.70 18.30 41.88
N THR A 356 2.50 17.23 41.96
CA THR A 356 3.82 17.24 42.63
C THR A 356 4.76 18.25 41.96
N LEU A 357 4.72 18.31 40.62
CA LEU A 357 5.51 19.26 39.85
C LEU A 357 5.06 20.70 40.09
N CYS A 358 3.75 20.95 40.08
CA CYS A 358 3.15 22.25 40.37
C CYS A 358 3.53 22.74 41.78
N GLU A 359 3.51 21.86 42.79
CA GLU A 359 4.01 22.16 44.14
C GLU A 359 5.50 22.54 44.13
N SER A 360 6.35 21.80 43.42
CA SER A 360 7.79 22.09 43.31
C SER A 360 8.10 23.43 42.63
N TRP A 361 7.21 23.87 41.73
CA TRP A 361 7.32 25.15 41.02
C TRP A 361 6.60 26.31 41.74
N GLY A 362 6.03 26.07 42.92
CA GLY A 362 5.34 27.10 43.72
C GLY A 362 3.91 27.42 43.28
N ASN A 363 3.32 26.60 42.39
CA ASN A 363 1.96 26.74 41.86
C ASN A 363 1.03 25.60 42.37
N ALA A 364 0.97 25.39 43.68
CA ALA A 364 0.16 24.32 44.25
C ALA A 364 -1.31 24.38 43.74
N PRO A 365 -1.82 23.34 43.06
CA PRO A 365 -3.20 23.34 42.59
C PRO A 365 -4.15 23.33 43.79
N THR A 366 -5.18 24.18 43.74
CA THR A 366 -6.20 24.22 44.80
C THR A 366 -6.97 22.89 44.79
N PRO A 367 -7.00 22.12 45.90
CA PRO A 367 -7.68 20.83 45.91
C PRO A 367 -9.20 21.02 45.75
N GLU A 368 -9.78 20.50 44.68
CA GLU A 368 -11.23 20.36 44.57
C GLU A 368 -11.72 19.32 45.59
N THR A 369 -12.28 19.80 46.69
CA THR A 369 -13.07 19.00 47.64
C THR A 369 -14.41 18.62 47.00
N GLY A 370 -14.38 17.68 46.08
CA GLY A 370 -15.56 17.06 45.49
C GLY A 370 -15.36 15.55 45.43
N THR A 371 -15.93 14.83 46.39
CA THR A 371 -15.99 13.36 46.39
C THR A 371 -16.74 12.90 45.13
N ARG A 372 -16.02 12.51 44.08
CA ARG A 372 -16.61 11.86 42.91
C ARG A 372 -17.01 10.45 43.31
N GLY A 373 -18.31 10.18 43.37
CA GLY A 373 -18.86 8.85 43.67
C GLY A 373 -18.27 7.79 42.73
N LEU A 374 -17.64 6.77 43.31
CA LEU A 374 -16.78 5.80 42.62
C LEU A 374 -17.51 4.69 41.86
N TRP A 375 -18.79 4.86 41.55
CA TRP A 375 -19.49 3.93 40.65
C TRP A 375 -20.64 4.65 39.93
N GLN A 376 -20.53 4.70 38.61
CA GLN A 376 -21.63 4.99 37.70
C GLN A 376 -21.79 3.73 36.84
N GLU A 377 -23.03 3.34 36.56
CA GLU A 377 -23.32 2.37 35.51
C GLU A 377 -22.60 2.83 34.23
N PRO A 378 -21.76 2.00 33.57
CA PRO A 378 -21.02 2.44 32.40
C PRO A 378 -22.02 2.74 31.26
N SER A 379 -22.44 3.99 31.16
CA SER A 379 -23.10 4.51 29.97
C SER A 379 -22.02 4.85 28.96
N LEU A 380 -22.09 4.22 27.79
CA LEU A 380 -21.33 4.72 26.67
C LEU A 380 -21.94 6.06 26.27
N PRO A 381 -21.14 7.11 25.96
CA PRO A 381 -21.67 8.36 25.42
C PRO A 381 -22.57 8.10 24.22
N ASP A 382 -23.56 8.94 23.94
CA ASP A 382 -24.35 8.77 22.71
C ASP A 382 -23.42 8.75 21.48
N PRO A 383 -23.59 7.80 20.55
CA PRO A 383 -22.68 7.67 19.43
C PRO A 383 -22.83 8.88 18.49
N GLU A 384 -21.71 9.44 18.07
CA GLU A 384 -21.67 10.52 17.08
C GLU A 384 -22.25 10.05 15.73
N PRO A 385 -22.73 10.97 14.88
CA PRO A 385 -23.14 10.63 13.51
C PRO A 385 -21.99 9.98 12.72
N PHE A 386 -22.32 9.07 11.80
CA PHE A 386 -21.29 8.45 10.96
C PHE A 386 -20.58 9.51 10.09
N PRO A 387 -19.24 9.54 10.07
CA PRO A 387 -18.50 10.65 9.48
C PRO A 387 -18.64 10.72 7.95
N GLY A 388 -18.63 11.95 7.43
CA GLY A 388 -18.51 12.20 5.98
C GLY A 388 -19.77 11.94 5.15
N LEU A 389 -20.95 11.88 5.79
CA LEU A 389 -22.25 11.75 5.13
C LEU A 389 -22.96 13.08 4.84
N ASP A 390 -22.35 14.22 5.20
CA ASP A 390 -22.94 15.57 5.02
C ASP A 390 -23.18 15.91 3.55
N GLN A 391 -22.35 15.38 2.64
CA GLN A 391 -22.44 15.58 1.20
C GLN A 391 -22.28 14.24 0.46
N LEU A 392 -23.41 13.65 0.08
CA LEU A 392 -23.44 12.36 -0.64
C LEU A 392 -23.43 12.50 -2.17
N VAL A 393 -23.96 13.61 -2.70
CA VAL A 393 -23.94 13.87 -4.16
C VAL A 393 -22.70 14.69 -4.48
N LEU A 394 -21.71 14.04 -5.08
CA LEU A 394 -20.43 14.67 -5.39
C LEU A 394 -20.33 15.15 -6.84
N ALA A 395 -19.54 16.21 -7.04
CA ALA A 395 -19.06 16.60 -8.37
C ALA A 395 -18.05 15.57 -8.89
N GLU A 396 -17.79 15.57 -10.19
CA GLU A 396 -16.82 14.64 -10.80
C GLU A 396 -15.40 14.69 -10.17
N PRO A 397 -14.78 15.86 -9.93
CA PRO A 397 -13.46 15.89 -9.30
C PRO A 397 -13.45 15.32 -7.87
N ASP A 398 -14.47 15.59 -7.07
CA ASP A 398 -14.56 15.11 -5.68
C ASP A 398 -14.84 13.61 -5.63
N LEU A 399 -15.66 13.11 -6.57
CA LEU A 399 -15.90 11.67 -6.74
C LEU A 399 -14.61 10.94 -7.14
N LEU A 400 -13.85 11.50 -8.08
CA LEU A 400 -12.55 10.94 -8.49
C LEU A 400 -11.54 10.97 -7.34
N ALA A 401 -11.52 12.04 -6.54
CA ALA A 401 -10.66 12.13 -5.36
C ALA A 401 -11.01 11.04 -4.34
N LEU A 402 -12.30 10.84 -4.04
CA LEU A 402 -12.75 9.80 -3.10
C LEU A 402 -12.42 8.38 -3.60
N ILE A 403 -12.58 8.13 -4.91
CA ILE A 403 -12.20 6.88 -5.56
C ILE A 403 -10.67 6.67 -5.48
N GLN A 404 -9.88 7.74 -5.63
CA GLN A 404 -8.43 7.65 -5.45
C GLN A 404 -8.05 7.37 -4.00
N ASP A 405 -8.69 8.03 -3.04
CA ASP A 405 -8.44 7.83 -1.62
C ASP A 405 -8.65 6.37 -1.21
N ILE A 406 -9.75 5.74 -1.65
CA ILE A 406 -9.96 4.31 -1.35
C ILE A 406 -8.94 3.40 -2.03
N ARG A 407 -8.39 3.77 -3.19
CA ARG A 407 -7.31 2.99 -3.82
C ARG A 407 -6.02 3.07 -3.01
N TYR A 408 -5.79 4.18 -2.31
CA TYR A 408 -4.64 4.36 -1.44
C TYR A 408 -4.85 3.83 -0.02
N ASP A 409 -6.11 3.67 0.42
CA ASP A 409 -6.49 3.21 1.76
C ASP A 409 -7.62 2.18 1.69
N SER A 410 -7.41 1.12 0.90
CA SER A 410 -8.44 0.11 0.57
C SER A 410 -8.86 -0.78 1.75
N ARG A 411 -8.29 -0.56 2.93
CA ARG A 411 -8.64 -1.28 4.17
C ARG A 411 -9.36 -0.40 5.18
N ASN A 412 -9.75 0.81 4.78
CA ASN A 412 -10.50 1.72 5.62
C ASN A 412 -12.01 1.47 5.43
N PRO A 413 -12.66 0.77 6.36
CA PRO A 413 -14.06 0.40 6.18
C PRO A 413 -14.97 1.64 6.19
N GLU A 414 -14.64 2.68 6.96
CA GLU A 414 -15.43 3.91 6.99
C GLU A 414 -15.47 4.58 5.61
N LEU A 415 -14.30 4.60 4.96
CA LEU A 415 -14.16 5.12 3.61
C LEU A 415 -14.90 4.28 2.57
N GLU A 416 -14.91 2.94 2.71
CA GLU A 416 -15.69 2.04 1.84
C GLU A 416 -17.20 2.28 1.96
N GLU A 417 -17.73 2.38 3.18
CA GLU A 417 -19.15 2.66 3.41
C GLU A 417 -19.56 4.04 2.89
N ARG A 418 -18.73 5.05 3.17
CA ARG A 418 -18.95 6.40 2.66
C ARG A 418 -18.95 6.42 1.15
N LEU A 419 -17.98 5.76 0.51
CA LEU A 419 -17.90 5.69 -0.94
C LEU A 419 -19.14 5.00 -1.53
N LEU A 420 -19.55 3.85 -1.01
CA LEU A 420 -20.73 3.15 -1.51
C LEU A 420 -22.00 4.02 -1.40
N ALA A 421 -22.18 4.72 -0.28
CA ALA A 421 -23.29 5.67 -0.10
C ALA A 421 -23.24 6.85 -1.09
N VAL A 422 -22.05 7.41 -1.32
CA VAL A 422 -21.80 8.49 -2.29
C VAL A 422 -22.08 8.03 -3.72
N LEU A 423 -21.66 6.82 -4.10
CA LEU A 423 -21.87 6.26 -5.44
C LEU A 423 -23.37 6.12 -5.73
N VAL A 424 -24.14 5.57 -4.79
CA VAL A 424 -25.60 5.43 -4.91
C VAL A 424 -26.27 6.80 -5.02
N ALA A 425 -25.99 7.72 -4.10
CA ALA A 425 -26.61 9.05 -4.10
C ALA A 425 -26.24 9.85 -5.36
N THR A 426 -24.98 9.80 -5.78
CA THR A 426 -24.51 10.49 -6.98
C THR A 426 -25.13 9.90 -8.24
N ALA A 427 -25.20 8.57 -8.37
CA ALA A 427 -25.84 7.91 -9.50
C ALA A 427 -27.35 8.20 -9.55
N SER A 428 -28.05 8.17 -8.40
CA SER A 428 -29.47 8.51 -8.31
C SER A 428 -29.75 9.94 -8.79
N LYS A 429 -28.88 10.90 -8.45
CA LYS A 429 -29.10 12.31 -8.78
C LYS A 429 -28.57 12.75 -10.15
N ARG A 430 -27.45 12.18 -10.60
CA ARG A 430 -26.70 12.62 -11.80
C ARG A 430 -26.65 11.56 -12.90
N GLY A 431 -27.23 10.40 -12.66
CA GLY A 431 -27.19 9.25 -13.57
C GLY A 431 -25.98 8.33 -13.31
N PRO A 432 -26.10 7.02 -13.59
CA PRO A 432 -25.05 6.04 -13.33
C PRO A 432 -23.79 6.25 -14.18
N GLU A 433 -23.92 6.86 -15.36
CA GLU A 433 -22.80 7.09 -16.29
C GLU A 433 -21.67 7.94 -15.71
N VAL A 434 -22.00 8.88 -14.81
CA VAL A 434 -21.00 9.70 -14.11
C VAL A 434 -20.12 8.82 -13.22
N VAL A 435 -20.72 7.83 -12.56
CA VAL A 435 -20.02 6.88 -11.69
C VAL A 435 -19.21 5.88 -12.52
N VAL A 436 -19.81 5.30 -13.56
CA VAL A 436 -19.12 4.37 -14.47
C VAL A 436 -17.89 5.02 -15.09
N THR A 437 -18.03 6.28 -15.56
CA THR A 437 -16.91 7.03 -16.15
C THR A 437 -15.78 7.27 -15.14
N ALA A 438 -16.11 7.64 -13.90
CA ALA A 438 -15.11 7.83 -12.85
C ALA A 438 -14.33 6.53 -12.55
N CYS A 439 -14.99 5.38 -12.68
CA CYS A 439 -14.40 4.07 -12.44
C CYS A 439 -13.51 3.54 -13.59
N ARG A 440 -13.57 4.10 -14.81
CA ARG A 440 -12.77 3.64 -15.98
C ARG A 440 -11.26 3.66 -15.76
N SER A 441 -10.79 4.50 -14.83
CA SER A 441 -9.37 4.61 -14.50
C SER A 441 -8.87 3.52 -13.55
N ILE A 442 -9.77 2.69 -13.02
CA ILE A 442 -9.48 1.62 -12.07
C ILE A 442 -9.22 0.34 -12.84
N ASP A 443 -8.03 -0.23 -12.69
CA ASP A 443 -7.73 -1.58 -13.15
C ASP A 443 -8.26 -2.59 -12.12
N PRO A 444 -9.19 -3.50 -12.49
CA PRO A 444 -9.69 -4.53 -11.58
C PRO A 444 -8.58 -5.40 -10.97
N HIS A 445 -7.43 -5.53 -11.63
CA HIS A 445 -6.30 -6.35 -11.17
C HIS A 445 -5.33 -5.59 -10.26
N ASP A 446 -5.49 -4.26 -10.12
CA ASP A 446 -4.72 -3.39 -9.21
C ASP A 446 -5.56 -2.98 -7.97
N ALA A 447 -6.65 -3.72 -7.70
CA ALA A 447 -7.60 -3.45 -6.62
C ALA A 447 -7.10 -3.98 -5.26
N GLY A 448 -7.20 -3.14 -4.22
CA GLY A 448 -6.78 -3.46 -2.86
C GLY A 448 -7.90 -3.97 -1.95
N SER A 449 -9.14 -4.04 -2.44
CA SER A 449 -10.34 -4.54 -1.73
C SER A 449 -11.40 -5.06 -2.71
N ALA A 450 -12.39 -5.81 -2.19
CA ALA A 450 -13.50 -6.32 -2.99
C ALA A 450 -14.30 -5.19 -3.68
N LEU A 451 -14.55 -4.08 -2.97
CA LEU A 451 -15.22 -2.91 -3.56
C LEU A 451 -14.40 -2.33 -4.71
N THR A 452 -13.11 -2.08 -4.53
CA THR A 452 -12.26 -1.50 -5.58
C THR A 452 -12.14 -2.41 -6.81
N GLN A 453 -12.16 -3.74 -6.62
CA GLN A 453 -12.22 -4.71 -7.72
C GLN A 453 -13.52 -4.57 -8.50
N LEU A 454 -14.66 -4.49 -7.80
CA LEU A 454 -15.97 -4.31 -8.42
C LEU A 454 -16.13 -2.96 -9.12
N LEU A 455 -15.50 -1.90 -8.61
CA LEU A 455 -15.46 -0.61 -9.30
C LEU A 455 -14.64 -0.70 -10.59
N GLY A 456 -13.52 -1.43 -10.59
CA GLY A 456 -12.77 -1.71 -11.82
C GLY A 456 -13.61 -2.47 -12.85
N THR A 457 -14.37 -3.48 -12.41
CA THR A 457 -15.25 -4.26 -13.31
C THR A 457 -16.46 -3.45 -13.79
N LEU A 458 -16.95 -2.49 -12.99
CA LEU A 458 -17.92 -1.51 -13.45
C LEU A 458 -17.32 -0.58 -14.52
N GLY A 459 -16.11 -0.07 -14.29
CA GLY A 459 -15.44 0.85 -15.21
C GLY A 459 -15.07 0.22 -16.56
N ASN A 460 -14.68 -1.05 -16.58
CA ASN A 460 -14.34 -1.76 -17.81
C ASN A 460 -15.55 -2.37 -18.54
N GLY A 461 -16.75 -2.24 -17.99
CA GLY A 461 -18.01 -2.73 -18.58
C GLY A 461 -18.31 -4.21 -18.34
N THR A 462 -17.59 -4.89 -17.45
CA THR A 462 -17.91 -6.27 -17.04
C THR A 462 -19.17 -6.30 -16.17
N ILE A 463 -19.31 -5.34 -15.23
CA ILE A 463 -20.58 -5.06 -14.56
C ILE A 463 -21.31 -4.02 -15.40
N VAL A 464 -22.51 -4.37 -15.84
CA VAL A 464 -23.38 -3.48 -16.63
C VAL A 464 -24.54 -3.04 -15.74
N VAL A 465 -24.69 -1.73 -15.59
CA VAL A 465 -25.80 -1.15 -14.81
C VAL A 465 -27.13 -1.48 -15.49
N GLY A 466 -28.13 -1.86 -14.70
CA GLY A 466 -29.46 -2.25 -15.16
C GLY A 466 -29.57 -3.71 -15.59
N THR A 467 -28.52 -4.52 -15.44
CA THR A 467 -28.60 -5.99 -15.60
C THR A 467 -28.72 -6.68 -14.25
N GLU A 468 -29.31 -7.86 -14.23
CA GLU A 468 -29.29 -8.69 -13.02
C GLU A 468 -27.85 -9.10 -12.66
N PRO A 469 -27.51 -9.11 -11.36
CA PRO A 469 -26.23 -9.64 -10.92
C PRO A 469 -26.17 -11.15 -11.20
N PRO A 470 -25.01 -11.69 -11.61
CA PRO A 470 -24.86 -13.13 -11.80
C PRO A 470 -25.06 -13.88 -10.48
N SER A 471 -25.50 -15.14 -10.59
CA SER A 471 -25.77 -16.00 -9.43
C SER A 471 -24.60 -16.01 -8.45
N PRO A 472 -24.89 -15.91 -7.13
CA PRO A 472 -23.87 -15.99 -6.10
C PRO A 472 -23.05 -17.29 -6.19
N THR A 473 -21.73 -17.20 -6.31
CA THR A 473 -20.85 -18.33 -6.01
C THR A 473 -20.47 -18.26 -4.54
N GLN A 474 -20.70 -19.34 -3.78
CA GLN A 474 -20.39 -19.41 -2.35
C GLN A 474 -18.91 -19.73 -2.14
N ASP A 475 -18.04 -18.78 -2.46
CA ASP A 475 -16.61 -18.86 -2.15
C ASP A 475 -16.30 -17.95 -0.95
N GLY A 476 -16.18 -18.52 0.25
CA GLY A 476 -15.77 -17.81 1.47
C GLY A 476 -16.71 -17.92 2.67
N ASP A 477 -16.39 -17.21 3.75
CA ASP A 477 -17.25 -17.18 4.95
C ASP A 477 -18.57 -16.40 4.72
N SER A 478 -19.61 -16.73 5.51
CA SER A 478 -20.96 -16.19 5.31
C SER A 478 -21.07 -14.67 5.44
N LEU A 479 -20.16 -14.01 6.18
CA LEU A 479 -20.18 -12.56 6.40
C LEU A 479 -19.55 -11.81 5.23
N SER A 480 -18.42 -12.31 4.73
CA SER A 480 -17.73 -11.81 3.53
C SER A 480 -18.59 -12.01 2.29
N PHE A 481 -19.34 -13.11 2.23
CA PHE A 481 -20.34 -13.37 1.20
C PHE A 481 -21.43 -12.30 1.17
N LEU A 482 -22.09 -12.02 2.31
CA LEU A 482 -23.16 -11.02 2.38
C LEU A 482 -22.68 -9.61 2.00
N GLY A 483 -21.51 -9.20 2.50
CA GLY A 483 -20.91 -7.91 2.14
C GLY A 483 -20.62 -7.80 0.64
N SER A 484 -20.09 -8.85 0.02
CA SER A 484 -19.79 -8.89 -1.41
C SER A 484 -21.06 -8.87 -2.27
N GLN A 485 -22.12 -9.58 -1.85
CA GLN A 485 -23.40 -9.56 -2.56
C GLN A 485 -24.09 -8.20 -2.48
N ARG A 486 -24.04 -7.55 -1.31
CA ARG A 486 -24.53 -6.18 -1.15
C ARG A 486 -23.84 -5.25 -2.16
N MET A 487 -22.50 -5.26 -2.21
CA MET A 487 -21.76 -4.39 -3.12
C MET A 487 -22.13 -4.68 -4.58
N ARG A 488 -22.17 -5.95 -5.01
CA ARG A 488 -22.56 -6.32 -6.39
C ARG A 488 -23.98 -5.88 -6.74
N GLY A 489 -24.97 -6.23 -5.90
CA GLY A 489 -26.37 -5.89 -6.14
C GLY A 489 -26.58 -4.38 -6.25
N VAL A 490 -25.94 -3.62 -5.36
CA VAL A 490 -25.98 -2.15 -5.39
C VAL A 490 -25.37 -1.58 -6.67
N LEU A 491 -24.22 -2.11 -7.12
CA LEU A 491 -23.54 -1.61 -8.33
C LEU A 491 -24.34 -1.89 -9.60
N HIS A 492 -24.98 -3.05 -9.71
CA HIS A 492 -25.87 -3.38 -10.82
C HIS A 492 -27.10 -2.46 -10.89
N ARG A 493 -27.58 -1.96 -9.74
CA ARG A 493 -28.77 -1.09 -9.64
C ARG A 493 -28.44 0.40 -9.47
N LEU A 494 -27.21 0.82 -9.80
CA LEU A 494 -26.85 2.25 -9.73
C LEU A 494 -27.78 3.11 -10.58
N GLY A 495 -28.22 4.23 -10.02
CA GLY A 495 -29.16 5.14 -10.66
C GLY A 495 -30.63 4.73 -10.55
N GLU A 496 -30.91 3.45 -10.26
CA GLU A 496 -32.23 2.98 -9.84
C GLU A 496 -32.41 3.26 -8.34
N LEU A 497 -31.48 2.81 -7.49
CA LEU A 497 -31.63 2.92 -6.03
C LEU A 497 -31.67 4.39 -5.55
N PRO A 498 -32.70 4.81 -4.78
CA PRO A 498 -32.83 6.19 -4.32
C PRO A 498 -31.88 6.56 -3.16
N VAL A 499 -31.50 5.56 -2.35
CA VAL A 499 -30.58 5.71 -1.21
C VAL A 499 -30.09 4.32 -0.79
N LEU A 500 -28.91 4.20 -0.20
CA LEU A 500 -28.44 2.94 0.36
C LEU A 500 -29.08 2.71 1.76
N LEU A 501 -29.75 1.58 1.98
CA LEU A 501 -30.50 1.28 3.21
C LEU A 501 -29.57 1.11 4.41
N SER A 502 -28.43 0.47 4.18
CA SER A 502 -27.49 0.04 5.22
C SER A 502 -26.46 1.10 5.63
N THR A 503 -26.45 2.28 5.01
CA THR A 503 -25.50 3.36 5.38
C THR A 503 -25.55 3.61 6.89
N PRO A 504 -24.45 3.48 7.64
CA PRO A 504 -24.50 3.69 9.08
C PRO A 504 -25.04 5.08 9.45
N SER A 505 -25.86 5.14 10.49
CA SER A 505 -26.34 6.39 11.08
C SER A 505 -25.33 6.96 12.08
N THR A 506 -24.60 6.08 12.77
CA THR A 506 -23.72 6.45 13.89
C THR A 506 -22.31 5.90 13.70
N SER A 507 -21.33 6.46 14.41
CA SER A 507 -19.94 6.00 14.45
C SER A 507 -19.76 4.60 15.05
N ARG A 508 -20.82 4.02 15.63
CA ARG A 508 -20.89 2.62 16.06
C ARG A 508 -21.35 1.65 14.99
N TRP A 509 -21.48 2.11 13.75
CA TRP A 509 -21.91 1.28 12.63
C TRP A 509 -23.37 0.83 12.69
N GLU A 510 -24.16 1.48 13.56
CA GLU A 510 -25.57 1.19 13.75
C GLU A 510 -26.41 1.97 12.72
N VAL A 511 -27.53 1.39 12.31
CA VAL A 511 -28.58 2.09 11.57
C VAL A 511 -29.75 2.33 12.52
N THR A 512 -30.10 3.60 12.74
CA THR A 512 -31.24 3.92 13.60
C THR A 512 -32.54 3.51 12.93
N ALA A 513 -33.53 3.08 13.73
CA ALA A 513 -34.85 2.70 13.20
C ALA A 513 -35.51 3.85 12.42
N ALA A 514 -35.34 5.09 12.89
CA ALA A 514 -35.83 6.29 12.22
C ALA A 514 -35.20 6.47 10.82
N ASP A 515 -33.89 6.27 10.68
CA ASP A 515 -33.23 6.40 9.38
C ASP A 515 -33.55 5.25 8.44
N LEU A 516 -33.61 4.00 8.94
CA LEU A 516 -34.02 2.86 8.12
C LEU A 516 -35.44 3.07 7.58
N ARG A 517 -36.38 3.47 8.44
CA ARG A 517 -37.77 3.77 8.04
C ARG A 517 -37.81 4.87 6.98
N ARG A 518 -37.11 5.98 7.20
CA ARG A 518 -37.03 7.11 6.25
C ARG A 518 -36.49 6.67 4.89
N ARG A 519 -35.52 5.75 4.87
CA ARG A 519 -34.92 5.22 3.63
C ARG A 519 -35.88 4.26 2.93
N ILE A 520 -36.51 3.33 3.63
CA ILE A 520 -37.55 2.43 3.08
C ILE A 520 -38.72 3.23 2.50
N GLU A 521 -39.17 4.29 3.17
CA GLU A 521 -40.20 5.18 2.66
C GLU A 521 -39.83 5.86 1.34
N ARG A 522 -38.54 6.09 1.06
CA ARG A 522 -38.09 6.58 -0.26
C ARG A 522 -38.28 5.51 -1.34
N TYR A 523 -37.84 4.28 -1.08
CA TYR A 523 -38.08 3.16 -1.99
C TYR A 523 -39.57 2.99 -2.30
N ARG A 524 -40.43 3.01 -1.27
CA ARG A 524 -41.89 2.91 -1.46
C ARG A 524 -42.46 4.08 -2.26
N ARG A 525 -42.05 5.32 -1.96
CA ARG A 525 -42.50 6.52 -2.68
C ARG A 525 -42.17 6.44 -4.17
N ASP A 526 -41.01 5.90 -4.49
CA ASP A 526 -40.50 5.83 -5.86
C ASP A 526 -40.91 4.54 -6.57
N GLY A 527 -41.60 3.61 -5.88
CA GLY A 527 -42.07 2.33 -6.43
C GLY A 527 -40.94 1.34 -6.72
N ILE A 528 -39.82 1.44 -5.99
CA ILE A 528 -38.59 0.69 -6.24
C ILE A 528 -38.47 -0.45 -5.23
N ALA A 529 -38.14 -1.65 -5.69
CA ALA A 529 -37.93 -2.81 -4.81
C ALA A 529 -36.66 -2.62 -3.95
N LEU A 530 -36.74 -3.01 -2.68
CA LEU A 530 -35.59 -3.01 -1.78
C LEU A 530 -34.51 -3.98 -2.29
N GLU A 531 -33.24 -3.64 -2.10
CA GLU A 531 -32.14 -4.54 -2.46
C GLU A 531 -31.92 -5.58 -1.34
N PRO A 532 -32.13 -6.89 -1.57
CA PRO A 532 -32.21 -7.87 -0.48
C PRO A 532 -30.93 -7.95 0.37
N ALA A 533 -29.76 -7.95 -0.26
CA ALA A 533 -28.49 -8.01 0.46
C ALA A 533 -28.22 -6.72 1.25
N ASP A 534 -28.61 -5.56 0.70
CA ASP A 534 -28.49 -4.27 1.39
C ASP A 534 -29.45 -4.17 2.59
N LEU A 535 -30.69 -4.64 2.44
CA LEU A 535 -31.66 -4.73 3.52
C LEU A 535 -31.18 -5.66 4.64
N ALA A 536 -30.65 -6.83 4.31
CA ALA A 536 -30.13 -7.77 5.30
C ALA A 536 -28.98 -7.16 6.12
N VAL A 537 -28.06 -6.42 5.47
CA VAL A 537 -26.99 -5.70 6.16
C VAL A 537 -27.56 -4.55 7.02
N ALA A 538 -28.57 -3.83 6.52
CA ALA A 538 -29.21 -2.76 7.27
C ALA A 538 -29.88 -3.28 8.56
N LEU A 539 -30.61 -4.39 8.46
CA LEU A 539 -31.24 -5.05 9.62
C LEU A 539 -30.20 -5.61 10.59
N GLY A 540 -29.09 -6.13 10.09
CA GLY A 540 -27.97 -6.57 10.93
C GLY A 540 -27.29 -5.44 11.72
N ARG A 541 -27.44 -4.19 11.25
CA ARG A 541 -26.93 -2.97 11.90
C ARG A 541 -27.95 -2.28 12.81
N CYS A 542 -29.19 -2.74 12.86
CA CYS A 542 -30.19 -2.18 13.78
C CYS A 542 -30.00 -2.72 15.20
N ASP A 543 -30.21 -1.85 16.18
CA ASP A 543 -30.24 -2.23 17.59
C ASP A 543 -31.40 -3.19 17.85
N ARG A 544 -31.07 -4.40 18.30
CA ARG A 544 -32.03 -5.49 18.56
C ARG A 544 -32.99 -5.16 19.69
N ASP A 545 -32.56 -4.33 20.66
CA ASP A 545 -33.36 -3.97 21.82
C ASP A 545 -34.36 -2.84 21.50
N ARG A 546 -34.28 -2.27 20.28
CA ARG A 546 -35.17 -1.22 19.75
C ARG A 546 -35.96 -1.68 18.51
N CYS A 547 -35.94 -2.97 18.20
CA CYS A 547 -36.62 -3.55 17.03
C CYS A 547 -38.15 -3.37 17.05
N ASP A 548 -38.77 -3.15 18.21
CA ASP A 548 -40.20 -2.84 18.31
C ASP A 548 -40.58 -1.57 17.53
N GLU A 549 -39.62 -0.67 17.30
CA GLU A 549 -39.79 0.52 16.46
C GLU A 549 -39.90 0.17 14.95
N LEU A 550 -39.73 -1.09 14.53
CA LEU A 550 -39.85 -1.52 13.13
C LEU A 550 -41.13 -2.33 12.86
N ALA A 551 -41.97 -2.57 13.87
CA ALA A 551 -43.13 -3.49 13.81
C ALA A 551 -44.21 -3.14 12.76
N ASP A 552 -44.26 -1.89 12.29
CA ASP A 552 -45.24 -1.43 11.28
C ASP A 552 -44.65 -1.32 9.86
N ILE A 553 -43.46 -1.88 9.61
CA ILE A 553 -42.79 -1.83 8.31
C ILE A 553 -43.10 -3.12 7.54
N ASP A 554 -44.15 -3.11 6.72
CA ASP A 554 -44.35 -4.14 5.67
C ASP A 554 -43.24 -3.97 4.61
N ALA A 555 -42.23 -4.83 4.65
CA ALA A 555 -41.10 -4.83 3.73
C ALA A 555 -41.49 -5.25 2.31
#